data_AF-A0A4P5VWF3-F1
#
_entry.id   AF-A0A4P5VWF3-F1
#
_cell.length_a   1.000
_cell.length_b   1.000
_cell.length_c   1.000
_cell.angle_alpha   90.00
_cell.angle_beta   90.00
_cell.angle_gamma   90.00
#
_symmetry.space_group_name_H-M   'P 1'
#
loop_
_entity.id
_entity.type
_entity.pdbx_description
1 polymer ?
#
loop_
_entity_poly.entity_id
_entity_poly.type
_entity_poly.pdbx_seq_one_letter_code
_entity_poly.pdbx_strand_id
1 'polypeptide(L)'
;MNVVDNDDATVADKNTENELMFTASSTLLCGTGADGCAWWWAYSSDATKRYESDVYLDSTVSWDTDRVTTDIGAYGGSQRPLATTTIHEIGHFLGLNHEWRYYNVMGLDFEYMTSNGTDYFPTLGEDATTGLASLYGYATGYEDLSVSHWQYQQCQMDTAVVYGMSIRYCNGYSDHNRVRVLDSTGAELPISWSSSEPTYTASKGSWLKAEVTLENNGAVSQRNTVQMYLSSLRQISPSSATSIGSSTVTATPNIPDLLTIWIALPSTLKSGSTYYIGAGVDATGTLTEVNEDNNYTYLAAVKIK
;
A
#
# COMPACT_ATOMS: atom_id res chain seq x y z
N MET A 1 -7.34 21.92 10.53
CA MET A 1 -8.81 21.97 10.36
C MET A 1 -9.40 21.83 11.75
N ASN A 2 -10.19 22.80 12.24
CA ASN A 2 -10.97 22.59 13.46
C ASN A 2 -12.19 21.77 13.04
N VAL A 3 -12.10 20.45 13.15
CA VAL A 3 -13.25 19.57 13.00
C VAL A 3 -14.11 19.82 14.23
N VAL A 4 -15.20 20.57 14.07
CA VAL A 4 -16.14 20.85 15.16
C VAL A 4 -17.17 19.74 15.13
N ASP A 5 -17.11 18.85 16.12
CA ASP A 5 -18.21 17.92 16.41
C ASP A 5 -19.39 18.73 16.96
N ASN A 6 -20.54 18.62 16.30
CA ASN A 6 -21.75 19.40 16.60
C ASN A 6 -22.92 18.55 17.10
N ASP A 7 -22.81 17.21 17.12
CA ASP A 7 -23.80 16.30 17.74
C ASP A 7 -25.19 16.36 17.06
N ASP A 8 -25.26 16.11 15.75
CA ASP A 8 -26.51 16.23 14.98
C ASP A 8 -27.29 14.90 14.77
N ALA A 9 -28.60 15.04 14.56
CA ALA A 9 -29.57 13.93 14.43
C ALA A 9 -29.85 13.50 12.98
N THR A 10 -29.26 14.15 11.97
CA THR A 10 -29.52 13.89 10.53
C THR A 10 -28.27 14.05 9.67
N VAL A 11 -28.13 13.18 8.64
CA VAL A 11 -27.01 13.20 7.67
C VAL A 11 -27.49 13.80 6.34
N ALA A 12 -26.77 14.78 5.77
CA ALA A 12 -27.14 15.44 4.51
C ALA A 12 -26.00 16.26 3.85
N ASP A 13 -25.84 16.15 2.52
CA ASP A 13 -24.91 17.00 1.75
C ASP A 13 -25.12 18.51 1.98
N LYS A 14 -24.02 19.28 2.01
CA LYS A 14 -24.00 20.76 2.03
C LYS A 14 -24.66 21.35 3.27
N ASN A 15 -24.52 20.69 4.41
CA ASN A 15 -25.06 21.13 5.69
C ASN A 15 -24.01 21.87 6.55
N THR A 16 -22.81 22.12 6.02
CA THR A 16 -21.65 22.69 6.73
C THR A 16 -20.97 21.77 7.75
N GLU A 17 -21.22 20.46 7.65
CA GLU A 17 -20.69 19.43 8.54
C GLU A 17 -19.96 18.35 7.75
N ASN A 18 -19.11 17.60 8.43
CA ASN A 18 -18.27 16.60 7.77
C ASN A 18 -18.83 15.21 8.09
N GLU A 19 -19.23 14.45 7.07
CA GLU A 19 -19.81 13.13 7.29
C GLU A 19 -18.99 11.96 6.75
N LEU A 20 -19.20 10.79 7.37
CA LEU A 20 -18.77 9.50 6.85
C LEU A 20 -19.96 8.54 6.95
N MET A 21 -20.45 8.04 5.81
CA MET A 21 -21.59 7.11 5.82
C MET A 21 -21.57 6.09 4.69
N PHE A 22 -22.41 5.06 4.85
CA PHE A 22 -22.71 4.09 3.79
C PHE A 22 -24.00 4.47 3.05
N THR A 23 -24.00 4.34 1.73
CA THR A 23 -25.16 4.66 0.88
C THR A 23 -25.22 3.78 -0.37
N ALA A 24 -26.39 3.59 -0.96
CA ALA A 24 -26.56 2.95 -2.28
C ALA A 24 -26.84 4.00 -3.39
N SER A 25 -26.79 5.29 -3.06
CA SER A 25 -27.06 6.37 -3.99
C SER A 25 -25.87 6.60 -4.91
N SER A 26 -26.01 6.25 -6.19
CA SER A 26 -24.99 6.53 -7.21
C SER A 26 -24.72 8.02 -7.41
N THR A 27 -25.62 8.90 -6.96
CA THR A 27 -25.37 10.36 -6.99
C THR A 27 -24.38 10.77 -5.91
N LEU A 28 -24.47 10.16 -4.73
CA LEU A 28 -23.53 10.41 -3.63
C LEU A 28 -22.20 9.67 -3.85
N LEU A 29 -22.21 8.55 -4.56
CA LEU A 29 -21.02 7.76 -4.90
C LEU A 29 -20.29 8.25 -6.16
N CYS A 30 -20.26 9.55 -6.44
CA CYS A 30 -19.55 10.12 -7.61
C CYS A 30 -19.97 9.53 -8.99
N GLY A 31 -21.03 8.72 -9.07
CA GLY A 31 -21.46 8.00 -10.27
C GLY A 31 -21.73 6.51 -10.04
N THR A 32 -22.08 5.81 -11.13
CA THR A 32 -22.29 4.36 -11.09
C THR A 32 -20.97 3.61 -11.09
N GLY A 33 -20.79 2.69 -10.14
CA GLY A 33 -19.64 1.78 -10.10
C GLY A 33 -18.44 2.27 -9.30
N ALA A 34 -18.57 3.35 -8.52
CA ALA A 34 -17.57 3.72 -7.52
C ALA A 34 -17.91 3.04 -6.19
N ASP A 35 -16.89 2.49 -5.53
CA ASP A 35 -17.05 1.83 -4.21
C ASP A 35 -17.02 2.86 -3.06
N GLY A 36 -16.50 4.06 -3.34
CA GLY A 36 -16.39 5.18 -2.41
C GLY A 36 -16.36 6.51 -3.16
N CYS A 37 -16.64 7.60 -2.45
CA CYS A 37 -16.56 8.95 -3.00
C CYS A 37 -16.44 9.97 -1.87
N ALA A 38 -15.55 10.95 -2.06
CA ALA A 38 -15.49 12.13 -1.23
C ALA A 38 -15.99 13.38 -1.96
N TRP A 39 -16.91 14.11 -1.32
CA TRP A 39 -17.31 15.44 -1.72
C TRP A 39 -16.62 16.48 -0.85
N TRP A 40 -16.41 17.67 -1.40
CA TRP A 40 -15.93 18.80 -0.62
C TRP A 40 -16.47 20.09 -1.16
N TRP A 41 -16.64 21.05 -0.25
CA TRP A 41 -17.08 22.40 -0.56
C TRP A 41 -16.12 23.43 0.01
N ALA A 42 -15.75 24.37 -0.86
CA ALA A 42 -14.84 25.45 -0.51
C ALA A 42 -15.58 26.78 -0.45
N TYR A 43 -15.05 27.71 0.35
CA TYR A 43 -15.61 29.05 0.45
C TYR A 43 -15.61 29.72 -0.93
N SER A 44 -16.71 30.34 -1.32
CA SER A 44 -16.80 31.09 -2.58
C SER A 44 -15.79 32.23 -2.67
N SER A 45 -15.38 32.77 -1.52
CA SER A 45 -14.35 33.80 -1.40
C SER A 45 -12.91 33.26 -1.45
N ASP A 46 -12.71 31.96 -1.23
CA ASP A 46 -11.38 31.34 -1.14
C ASP A 46 -11.48 29.82 -1.39
N ALA A 47 -11.27 29.40 -2.65
CA ALA A 47 -11.34 28.00 -3.06
C ALA A 47 -10.26 27.10 -2.44
N THR A 48 -9.26 27.68 -1.75
CA THR A 48 -8.24 26.91 -1.02
C THR A 48 -8.70 26.49 0.37
N LYS A 49 -9.81 27.06 0.87
CA LYS A 49 -10.37 26.75 2.18
C LYS A 49 -11.63 25.94 2.04
N ARG A 50 -11.58 24.73 2.57
CA ARG A 50 -12.74 23.84 2.70
C ARG A 50 -13.49 24.18 3.97
N TYR A 51 -14.82 24.28 3.87
CA TYR A 51 -15.67 24.39 5.04
C TYR A 51 -16.39 23.08 5.35
N GLU A 52 -16.42 22.16 4.39
CA GLU A 52 -17.19 20.92 4.46
C GLU A 52 -16.58 19.89 3.52
N SER A 53 -16.54 18.64 3.96
CA SER A 53 -16.12 17.48 3.19
C SER A 53 -16.89 16.25 3.69
N ASP A 54 -17.46 15.46 2.79
CA ASP A 54 -18.19 14.24 3.12
C ASP A 54 -17.58 13.03 2.44
N VAL A 55 -17.64 11.89 3.10
CA VAL A 55 -17.20 10.59 2.56
C VAL A 55 -18.37 9.62 2.56
N TYR A 56 -18.62 9.07 1.37
CA TYR A 56 -19.64 8.06 1.13
C TYR A 56 -18.97 6.75 0.71
N LEU A 57 -19.41 5.64 1.31
CA LEU A 57 -19.00 4.28 0.96
C LEU A 57 -20.21 3.51 0.42
N ASP A 58 -20.01 2.70 -0.61
CA ASP A 58 -21.12 1.98 -1.23
C ASP A 58 -21.63 0.85 -0.30
N SER A 59 -22.87 0.99 0.19
CA SER A 59 -23.54 0.00 1.04
C SER A 59 -23.84 -1.34 0.33
N THR A 60 -23.70 -1.40 -1.00
CA THR A 60 -23.93 -2.60 -1.80
C THR A 60 -22.66 -3.42 -2.06
N VAL A 61 -21.49 -2.85 -1.76
CA VAL A 61 -20.21 -3.55 -1.86
C VAL A 61 -20.04 -4.54 -0.72
N SER A 62 -19.48 -5.71 -1.02
CA SER A 62 -19.08 -6.68 0.02
C SER A 62 -17.76 -6.23 0.63
N TRP A 63 -17.84 -5.58 1.78
CA TRP A 63 -16.68 -5.06 2.51
C TRP A 63 -16.00 -6.11 3.37
N ASP A 64 -14.67 -6.13 3.32
CA ASP A 64 -13.86 -6.74 4.37
C ASP A 64 -13.69 -5.78 5.54
N THR A 65 -13.91 -6.32 6.73
CA THR A 65 -13.86 -5.58 8.00
C THR A 65 -12.92 -6.23 9.02
N ASP A 66 -12.37 -7.42 8.74
CA ASP A 66 -11.50 -8.15 9.66
C ASP A 66 -10.02 -8.07 9.29
N ARG A 67 -9.71 -7.54 8.10
CA ARG A 67 -8.37 -7.32 7.54
C ARG A 67 -7.63 -8.61 7.19
N VAL A 68 -8.35 -9.70 6.99
CA VAL A 68 -7.75 -10.99 6.61
C VAL A 68 -7.52 -11.03 5.11
N THR A 69 -6.28 -11.27 4.71
CA THR A 69 -5.88 -11.29 3.29
C THR A 69 -6.73 -12.26 2.45
N THR A 70 -7.15 -13.42 2.96
CA THR A 70 -7.92 -14.39 2.15
C THR A 70 -9.27 -13.89 1.68
N ASP A 71 -9.77 -12.80 2.26
CA ASP A 71 -11.10 -12.27 1.99
C ASP A 71 -11.04 -11.17 0.92
N ILE A 72 -9.87 -10.57 0.72
CA ILE A 72 -9.61 -9.45 -0.19
C ILE A 72 -9.40 -9.89 -1.64
N GLY A 73 -10.02 -9.18 -2.60
CA GLY A 73 -9.88 -9.43 -4.04
C GLY A 73 -8.43 -9.50 -4.55
N ALA A 74 -7.55 -8.59 -4.11
CA ALA A 74 -6.11 -8.59 -4.46
C ALA A 74 -5.33 -9.81 -3.95
N TYR A 75 -5.94 -10.56 -3.03
CA TYR A 75 -5.48 -11.83 -2.48
C TYR A 75 -6.47 -12.97 -2.81
N GLY A 76 -7.35 -12.78 -3.81
CA GLY A 76 -8.25 -13.79 -4.40
C GLY A 76 -9.48 -14.13 -3.59
N GLY A 77 -9.73 -13.36 -2.54
CA GLY A 77 -11.04 -13.31 -1.94
C GLY A 77 -12.03 -12.56 -2.84
N SER A 78 -13.17 -12.20 -2.26
CA SER A 78 -14.29 -11.59 -2.99
C SER A 78 -14.71 -10.23 -2.45
N GLN A 79 -14.03 -9.76 -1.41
CA GLN A 79 -14.37 -8.56 -0.68
C GLN A 79 -13.44 -7.39 -1.03
N ARG A 80 -13.97 -6.18 -0.87
CA ARG A 80 -13.26 -4.91 -0.98
C ARG A 80 -12.69 -4.53 0.39
N PRO A 81 -11.42 -4.15 0.51
CA PRO A 81 -10.82 -3.75 1.78
C PRO A 81 -11.43 -2.43 2.28
N LEU A 82 -12.31 -2.47 3.29
CA LEU A 82 -12.96 -1.26 3.80
C LEU A 82 -11.95 -0.22 4.25
N ALA A 83 -10.91 -0.66 4.96
CA ALA A 83 -9.96 0.24 5.58
C ALA A 83 -9.14 1.06 4.57
N THR A 84 -8.57 0.43 3.52
CA THR A 84 -7.76 1.17 2.53
C THR A 84 -8.63 2.05 1.64
N THR A 85 -9.84 1.62 1.29
CA THR A 85 -10.81 2.46 0.57
C THR A 85 -11.24 3.66 1.39
N THR A 86 -11.52 3.47 2.67
CA THR A 86 -11.87 4.58 3.56
C THR A 86 -10.69 5.56 3.69
N ILE A 87 -9.45 5.07 3.79
CA ILE A 87 -8.26 5.93 3.82
C ILE A 87 -8.12 6.73 2.52
N HIS A 88 -8.37 6.11 1.36
CA HIS A 88 -8.35 6.79 0.06
C HIS A 88 -9.34 7.97 0.03
N GLU A 89 -10.60 7.72 0.39
CA GLU A 89 -11.62 8.77 0.39
C GLU A 89 -11.36 9.84 1.46
N ILE A 90 -10.83 9.45 2.63
CA ILE A 90 -10.36 10.41 3.64
C ILE A 90 -9.18 11.24 3.11
N GLY A 91 -8.34 10.67 2.24
CA GLY A 91 -7.31 11.41 1.53
C GLY A 91 -7.90 12.56 0.72
N HIS A 92 -8.97 12.31 -0.04
CA HIS A 92 -9.70 13.36 -0.75
C HIS A 92 -10.35 14.37 0.17
N PHE A 93 -10.98 13.92 1.25
CA PHE A 93 -11.52 14.78 2.32
C PHE A 93 -10.46 15.76 2.83
N LEU A 94 -9.24 15.28 3.06
CA LEU A 94 -8.08 16.04 3.54
C LEU A 94 -7.33 16.81 2.43
N GLY A 95 -7.68 16.59 1.16
CA GLY A 95 -7.23 17.41 0.05
C GLY A 95 -6.11 16.86 -0.80
N LEU A 96 -5.88 15.56 -0.67
CA LEU A 96 -5.12 14.81 -1.65
C LEU A 96 -5.96 14.60 -2.92
N ASN A 97 -5.28 14.58 -4.06
CA ASN A 97 -5.85 14.10 -5.32
C ASN A 97 -5.28 12.71 -5.60
N HIS A 98 -5.78 12.05 -6.64
CA HIS A 98 -5.16 10.82 -7.11
C HIS A 98 -3.68 11.05 -7.49
N GLU A 99 -2.86 10.04 -7.25
CA GLU A 99 -1.47 9.99 -7.67
C GLU A 99 -1.28 8.80 -8.61
N TRP A 100 -0.61 9.02 -9.75
CA TRP A 100 -0.44 8.00 -10.79
C TRP A 100 1.00 7.56 -11.01
N ARG A 101 1.97 8.21 -10.36
CA ARG A 101 3.40 8.02 -10.63
C ARG A 101 4.09 7.08 -9.65
N TYR A 102 3.48 6.84 -8.49
CA TYR A 102 4.12 6.17 -7.35
C TYR A 102 3.20 5.12 -6.72
N TYR A 103 3.80 4.22 -5.93
CA TYR A 103 3.06 3.30 -5.09
C TYR A 103 2.41 4.11 -3.95
N ASN A 104 1.08 4.24 -3.96
CA ASN A 104 0.40 5.11 -3.01
C ASN A 104 -1.08 4.73 -2.81
N VAL A 105 -1.64 5.02 -1.65
CA VAL A 105 -3.06 4.78 -1.35
C VAL A 105 -3.98 5.60 -2.26
N MET A 106 -3.53 6.77 -2.75
CA MET A 106 -4.28 7.61 -3.69
C MET A 106 -4.24 7.09 -5.15
N GLY A 107 -3.63 5.93 -5.38
CA GLY A 107 -3.79 5.11 -6.58
C GLY A 107 -4.94 4.12 -6.44
N LEU A 108 -4.78 2.91 -6.98
CA LEU A 108 -5.69 1.79 -6.72
C LEU A 108 -5.49 1.30 -5.27
N ASP A 109 -6.36 1.76 -4.38
CA ASP A 109 -6.27 1.54 -2.93
C ASP A 109 -6.48 0.07 -2.50
N PHE A 110 -7.11 -0.77 -3.35
CA PHE A 110 -7.19 -2.22 -3.12
C PHE A 110 -5.90 -2.97 -3.44
N GLU A 111 -4.88 -2.29 -3.94
CA GLU A 111 -3.58 -2.88 -4.24
C GLU A 111 -2.46 -2.16 -3.47
N TYR A 112 -2.81 -1.12 -2.71
CA TYR A 112 -1.95 -0.48 -1.74
C TYR A 112 -2.22 -1.09 -0.35
N MET A 113 -1.57 -2.21 -0.05
CA MET A 113 -1.74 -2.89 1.24
C MET A 113 -0.54 -3.77 1.55
N THR A 114 0.12 -3.51 2.67
CA THR A 114 1.19 -4.37 3.16
C THR A 114 0.61 -5.49 4.03
N SER A 115 1.23 -6.66 4.07
CA SER A 115 0.77 -7.77 4.91
C SER A 115 1.94 -8.56 5.47
N ASN A 116 1.80 -9.05 6.70
CA ASN A 116 2.78 -9.92 7.33
C ASN A 116 2.05 -11.02 8.09
N GLY A 117 2.09 -12.26 7.59
CA GLY A 117 1.18 -13.31 8.08
C GLY A 117 -0.19 -13.24 7.40
N THR A 118 -1.28 -13.47 8.13
CA THR A 118 -2.65 -13.58 7.58
C THR A 118 -3.34 -12.25 7.29
N ASP A 119 -2.84 -11.19 7.90
CA ASP A 119 -3.56 -9.92 8.00
C ASP A 119 -2.83 -8.85 7.17
N TYR A 120 -3.59 -7.91 6.61
CA TYR A 120 -3.02 -6.72 5.97
C TYR A 120 -3.14 -5.48 6.85
N PHE A 121 -2.22 -4.55 6.62
CA PHE A 121 -2.10 -3.29 7.34
C PHE A 121 -2.48 -2.15 6.40
N PRO A 122 -3.59 -1.45 6.68
CA PRO A 122 -3.95 -0.25 5.93
C PRO A 122 -3.05 0.91 6.37
N THR A 123 -2.37 1.55 5.43
CA THR A 123 -1.48 2.71 5.67
C THR A 123 -1.81 3.83 4.70
N LEU A 124 -1.32 5.05 4.98
CA LEU A 124 -1.42 6.18 4.05
C LEU A 124 -0.40 6.04 2.91
N GLY A 125 0.82 5.63 3.24
CA GLY A 125 1.94 5.63 2.31
C GLY A 125 2.65 6.95 2.19
N GLU A 126 3.83 6.89 1.59
CA GLU A 126 4.83 7.93 1.72
C GLU A 126 4.42 9.20 0.96
N ASP A 127 3.87 9.05 -0.23
CA ASP A 127 3.39 10.15 -1.06
C ASP A 127 2.18 10.84 -0.41
N ALA A 128 1.18 10.07 0.05
CA ALA A 128 0.03 10.64 0.76
C ALA A 128 0.45 11.33 2.07
N THR A 129 1.34 10.72 2.86
CA THR A 129 1.83 11.31 4.11
C THR A 129 2.58 12.60 3.85
N THR A 130 3.43 12.65 2.82
CA THR A 130 4.15 13.86 2.42
C THR A 130 3.19 14.94 1.89
N GLY A 131 2.17 14.55 1.13
CA GLY A 131 1.12 15.45 0.65
C GLY A 131 0.37 16.11 1.82
N LEU A 132 -0.05 15.31 2.81
CA LEU A 132 -0.71 15.82 4.02
C LEU A 132 0.23 16.71 4.83
N ALA A 133 1.50 16.33 4.97
CA ALA A 133 2.48 17.17 5.64
C ALA A 133 2.74 18.49 4.88
N SER A 134 2.64 18.51 3.56
CA SER A 134 2.71 19.76 2.79
C SER A 134 1.50 20.66 3.03
N LEU A 135 0.33 20.10 3.32
CA LEU A 135 -0.89 20.85 3.61
C LEU A 135 -0.98 21.32 5.06
N TYR A 136 -0.51 20.48 5.99
CA TYR A 136 -0.80 20.61 7.42
C TYR A 136 0.43 20.63 8.33
N GLY A 137 1.62 20.34 7.79
CA GLY A 137 2.87 20.16 8.54
C GLY A 137 3.01 18.75 9.13
N TYR A 138 4.25 18.39 9.47
CA TYR A 138 4.53 17.17 10.24
C TYR A 138 4.29 17.39 11.73
N ALA A 139 3.77 16.36 12.41
CA ALA A 139 3.87 16.29 13.85
C ALA A 139 5.34 16.17 14.28
N THR A 140 5.69 16.72 15.45
CA THR A 140 7.07 16.62 15.97
C THR A 140 7.40 15.17 16.30
N GLY A 141 8.52 14.66 15.78
CA GLY A 141 8.98 13.29 16.05
C GLY A 141 8.16 12.20 15.33
N TYR A 142 7.49 12.55 14.23
CA TYR A 142 6.81 11.57 13.38
C TYR A 142 7.82 10.89 12.45
N GLU A 143 8.27 9.72 12.84
CA GLU A 143 9.12 8.84 12.03
C GLU A 143 8.38 7.51 11.82
N ASP A 144 8.44 6.99 10.60
CA ASP A 144 7.80 5.73 10.21
C ASP A 144 8.41 5.26 8.88
N LEU A 145 9.09 4.12 8.93
CA LEU A 145 9.60 3.36 7.83
C LEU A 145 8.66 2.18 7.62
N SER A 146 8.56 1.73 6.39
CA SER A 146 7.78 0.53 6.11
C SER A 146 8.28 -0.19 4.88
N VAL A 147 7.99 -1.49 4.83
CA VAL A 147 8.32 -2.32 3.67
C VAL A 147 7.07 -2.98 3.12
N SER A 148 6.91 -2.94 1.79
CA SER A 148 5.80 -3.56 1.09
C SER A 148 6.28 -4.61 0.08
N HIS A 149 5.46 -5.64 -0.07
CA HIS A 149 5.59 -6.63 -1.14
C HIS A 149 4.77 -6.25 -2.38
N TRP A 150 4.13 -5.09 -2.36
CA TRP A 150 3.60 -4.44 -3.54
C TRP A 150 4.58 -3.37 -4.01
N GLN A 151 4.55 -3.09 -5.30
CA GLN A 151 5.33 -2.06 -5.96
C GLN A 151 4.45 -1.29 -6.92
N TYR A 152 4.89 -0.09 -7.24
CA TYR A 152 4.33 0.67 -8.34
C TYR A 152 4.43 -0.12 -9.64
N GLN A 153 3.31 -0.24 -10.32
CA GLN A 153 3.24 -0.67 -11.70
C GLN A 153 2.77 0.52 -12.52
N GLN A 154 3.49 0.80 -13.61
CA GLN A 154 2.94 1.74 -14.58
C GLN A 154 1.63 1.14 -15.14
N CYS A 155 0.52 1.83 -14.88
CA CYS A 155 -0.80 1.49 -15.41
C CYS A 155 -0.71 1.15 -16.91
N GLN A 156 -1.35 0.04 -17.32
CA GLN A 156 -1.51 -0.28 -18.74
C GLN A 156 -2.33 0.83 -19.41
N MET A 157 -1.70 1.52 -20.37
CA MET A 157 -2.31 2.61 -21.11
C MET A 157 -3.50 2.08 -21.92
N ASP A 158 -4.73 2.39 -21.51
CA ASP A 158 -5.86 2.18 -22.42
C ASP A 158 -5.83 3.26 -23.51
N THR A 159 -5.85 2.84 -24.76
CA THR A 159 -5.79 3.75 -25.92
C THR A 159 -7.20 4.10 -26.35
N ALA A 160 -7.87 4.97 -25.59
CA ALA A 160 -9.11 5.58 -26.05
C ALA A 160 -8.81 6.82 -26.90
N VAL A 161 -9.26 6.84 -28.16
CA VAL A 161 -9.26 8.05 -29.00
C VAL A 161 -10.52 8.84 -28.69
N VAL A 162 -10.38 9.98 -28.02
CA VAL A 162 -11.47 10.94 -27.79
C VAL A 162 -11.15 12.21 -28.58
N TYR A 163 -12.07 12.64 -29.47
CA TYR A 163 -11.90 13.78 -30.38
C TYR A 163 -10.66 13.74 -31.31
N GLY A 164 -10.23 12.55 -31.73
CA GLY A 164 -9.10 12.43 -32.66
C GLY A 164 -7.73 12.76 -32.05
N MET A 165 -7.67 12.93 -30.72
CA MET A 165 -6.44 13.05 -29.94
C MET A 165 -6.22 11.74 -29.19
N SER A 166 -4.99 11.23 -29.23
CA SER A 166 -4.59 10.15 -28.33
C SER A 166 -4.42 10.76 -26.94
N ILE A 167 -5.36 10.49 -26.04
CA ILE A 167 -5.34 10.98 -24.66
C ILE A 167 -5.01 9.80 -23.75
N ARG A 168 -3.93 9.92 -22.97
CA ARG A 168 -3.42 8.87 -22.08
C ARG A 168 -4.22 8.90 -20.77
N TYR A 169 -5.08 7.90 -20.51
CA TYR A 169 -5.87 7.83 -19.29
C TYR A 169 -5.40 6.67 -18.39
N CYS A 170 -4.95 7.00 -17.17
CA CYS A 170 -5.00 6.08 -16.02
C CYS A 170 -6.10 6.50 -15.04
N ASN A 171 -7.09 7.25 -15.54
CA ASN A 171 -8.10 8.00 -14.77
C ASN A 171 -7.56 8.78 -13.54
N GLY A 172 -6.25 9.04 -13.49
CA GLY A 172 -5.55 9.70 -12.38
C GLY A 172 -4.87 8.78 -11.35
N TYR A 173 -5.08 7.46 -11.41
CA TYR A 173 -4.60 6.49 -10.40
C TYR A 173 -3.32 5.78 -10.82
N SER A 174 -2.49 5.39 -9.84
CA SER A 174 -1.40 4.43 -10.01
C SER A 174 -1.92 2.99 -9.87
N ASP A 175 -1.30 2.10 -10.63
CA ASP A 175 -1.53 0.66 -10.58
C ASP A 175 -0.44 0.01 -9.73
N HIS A 176 -0.70 -1.13 -9.12
CA HIS A 176 0.27 -1.79 -8.24
C HIS A 176 0.36 -3.29 -8.54
N ASN A 177 1.53 -3.86 -8.34
CA ASN A 177 1.76 -5.29 -8.52
C ASN A 177 2.67 -5.85 -7.44
N ARG A 178 2.76 -7.17 -7.33
CA ARG A 178 3.69 -7.83 -6.41
C ARG A 178 5.14 -7.57 -6.83
N VAL A 179 6.01 -7.44 -5.83
CA VAL A 179 7.46 -7.40 -6.01
C VAL A 179 7.96 -8.74 -6.56
N ARG A 180 9.10 -8.71 -7.25
CA ARG A 180 9.61 -9.89 -7.95
C ARG A 180 10.74 -10.57 -7.22
N VAL A 181 10.87 -11.88 -7.45
CA VAL A 181 12.08 -12.64 -7.14
C VAL A 181 12.79 -12.98 -8.45
N LEU A 182 14.04 -12.57 -8.56
CA LEU A 182 14.85 -12.64 -9.77
C LEU A 182 16.01 -13.62 -9.58
N ASP A 183 16.47 -14.21 -10.67
CA ASP A 183 17.74 -14.93 -10.70
C ASP A 183 18.95 -13.97 -10.59
N SER A 184 20.15 -14.54 -10.55
CA SER A 184 21.40 -13.75 -10.48
C SER A 184 21.60 -12.80 -11.66
N THR A 185 21.03 -13.12 -12.83
CA THR A 185 21.12 -12.29 -14.03
C THR A 185 20.11 -11.14 -14.04
N GLY A 186 19.09 -11.20 -13.19
CA GLY A 186 17.99 -10.23 -13.12
C GLY A 186 16.74 -10.65 -13.88
N ALA A 187 16.67 -11.88 -14.38
CA ALA A 187 15.43 -12.42 -14.95
C ALA A 187 14.50 -12.92 -13.84
N GLU A 188 13.20 -12.64 -13.96
CA GLU A 188 12.22 -13.11 -12.98
C GLU A 188 12.16 -14.65 -12.95
N LEU A 189 12.10 -15.21 -11.74
CA LEU A 189 12.03 -16.65 -11.56
C LEU A 189 10.70 -17.23 -12.06
N PRO A 190 10.65 -18.53 -12.43
CA PRO A 190 9.40 -19.18 -12.78
C PRO A 190 8.39 -19.10 -11.63
N ILE A 191 7.24 -18.50 -11.93
CA ILE A 191 6.14 -18.26 -11.01
C ILE A 191 5.01 -19.27 -11.22
N SER A 192 4.41 -19.73 -10.13
CA SER A 192 3.13 -20.41 -10.10
C SER A 192 2.17 -19.61 -9.23
N TRP A 193 1.01 -19.27 -9.77
CA TRP A 193 -0.03 -18.57 -9.04
C TRP A 193 -0.93 -19.60 -8.34
N SER A 194 -0.80 -19.70 -7.02
CA SER A 194 -1.76 -20.46 -6.19
C SER A 194 -2.68 -19.45 -5.52
N SER A 195 -3.83 -19.19 -6.15
CA SER A 195 -4.92 -18.38 -5.60
C SER A 195 -4.43 -17.15 -4.83
N SER A 196 -3.57 -16.34 -5.48
CA SER A 196 -3.28 -14.92 -5.20
C SER A 196 -1.98 -14.53 -4.51
N GLU A 197 -1.10 -15.48 -4.23
CA GLU A 197 0.28 -15.18 -3.86
C GLU A 197 1.26 -15.79 -4.88
N PRO A 198 2.32 -15.04 -5.27
CA PRO A 198 3.32 -15.57 -6.17
C PRO A 198 4.12 -16.66 -5.46
N THR A 199 4.10 -17.87 -6.02
CA THR A 199 5.01 -18.95 -5.60
C THR A 199 6.09 -19.12 -6.66
N TYR A 200 7.29 -18.63 -6.38
CA TYR A 200 8.45 -18.82 -7.23
C TYR A 200 9.06 -20.20 -7.03
N THR A 201 9.86 -20.63 -8.00
CA THR A 201 10.62 -21.88 -7.88
C THR A 201 12.13 -21.60 -7.95
N ALA A 202 12.87 -22.04 -6.93
CA ALA A 202 14.31 -21.82 -6.83
C ALA A 202 15.07 -23.09 -6.42
N SER A 203 16.36 -23.12 -6.71
CA SER A 203 17.27 -24.19 -6.25
C SER A 203 17.85 -23.83 -4.89
N LYS A 204 17.98 -24.80 -3.98
CA LYS A 204 18.74 -24.57 -2.73
C LYS A 204 20.18 -24.16 -3.03
N GLY A 205 20.75 -23.28 -2.20
CA GLY A 205 22.12 -22.78 -2.39
C GLY A 205 22.28 -21.69 -3.45
N SER A 206 21.22 -21.31 -4.18
CA SER A 206 21.33 -20.30 -5.23
C SER A 206 21.46 -18.88 -4.70
N TRP A 207 22.19 -18.05 -5.45
CA TRP A 207 22.14 -16.61 -5.33
C TRP A 207 21.01 -16.05 -6.20
N LEU A 208 20.15 -15.25 -5.60
CA LEU A 208 19.00 -14.62 -6.22
C LEU A 208 18.99 -13.12 -5.90
N LYS A 209 18.05 -12.39 -6.48
CA LYS A 209 17.69 -11.05 -6.04
C LYS A 209 16.21 -11.03 -5.67
N ALA A 210 15.84 -10.25 -4.68
CA ALA A 210 14.44 -9.99 -4.34
C ALA A 210 14.20 -8.49 -4.32
N GLU A 211 13.04 -8.10 -4.84
CA GLU A 211 12.56 -6.73 -4.80
C GLU A 211 11.75 -6.47 -3.54
N VAL A 212 11.83 -5.25 -3.02
CA VAL A 212 11.02 -4.76 -1.90
C VAL A 212 10.79 -3.28 -2.08
N THR A 213 9.58 -2.82 -1.84
CA THR A 213 9.27 -1.39 -1.76
C THR A 213 9.56 -0.93 -0.34
N LEU A 214 10.36 0.11 -0.20
CA LEU A 214 10.66 0.80 1.05
C LEU A 214 9.99 2.17 1.01
N GLU A 215 9.26 2.48 2.07
CA GLU A 215 8.62 3.79 2.24
C GLU A 215 9.17 4.48 3.50
N ASN A 216 9.38 5.79 3.42
CA ASN A 216 9.62 6.66 4.58
C ASN A 216 8.46 7.64 4.75
N ASN A 217 7.49 7.26 5.58
CA ASN A 217 6.34 8.09 5.95
C ASN A 217 6.72 9.14 7.01
N GLY A 218 7.97 9.14 7.49
CA GLY A 218 8.50 10.09 8.46
C GLY A 218 8.83 11.46 7.90
N ALA A 219 9.21 12.38 8.78
CA ALA A 219 9.60 13.74 8.41
C ALA A 219 11.07 13.86 7.96
N VAL A 220 11.92 12.92 8.37
CA VAL A 220 13.38 13.02 8.21
C VAL A 220 13.91 11.83 7.43
N SER A 221 14.93 12.07 6.59
CA SER A 221 15.61 10.98 5.90
C SER A 221 16.34 10.07 6.88
N GLN A 222 16.07 8.76 6.79
CA GLN A 222 16.63 7.75 7.68
C GLN A 222 17.62 6.87 6.94
N ARG A 223 18.80 6.66 7.52
CA ARG A 223 19.77 5.69 7.00
C ARG A 223 19.65 4.39 7.77
N ASN A 224 19.00 3.40 7.17
CA ASN A 224 18.69 2.13 7.82
C ASN A 224 19.08 0.92 6.94
N THR A 225 19.07 -0.28 7.52
CA THR A 225 19.33 -1.53 6.81
C THR A 225 18.02 -2.26 6.55
N VAL A 226 17.73 -2.51 5.27
CA VAL A 226 16.70 -3.47 4.87
C VAL A 226 17.31 -4.86 4.88
N GLN A 227 16.83 -5.67 5.82
CA GLN A 227 17.25 -7.04 6.06
C GLN A 227 16.31 -8.01 5.36
N MET A 228 16.86 -8.93 4.58
CA MET A 228 16.12 -10.00 3.92
C MET A 228 16.14 -11.26 4.77
N TYR A 229 14.98 -11.93 4.82
CA TYR A 229 14.74 -13.10 5.66
C TYR A 229 14.20 -14.28 4.87
N LEU A 230 14.49 -15.49 5.34
CA LEU A 230 13.86 -16.73 4.92
C LEU A 230 13.14 -17.37 6.10
N SER A 231 11.86 -17.67 5.93
CA SER A 231 11.02 -18.27 6.98
C SER A 231 10.25 -19.47 6.44
N SER A 232 9.90 -20.42 7.31
CA SER A 232 8.90 -21.45 6.98
C SER A 232 7.46 -20.96 7.17
N LEU A 233 7.28 -19.77 7.74
CA LEU A 233 6.00 -19.14 8.01
C LEU A 233 5.87 -17.87 7.17
N ARG A 234 4.63 -17.54 6.79
CA ARG A 234 4.31 -16.29 6.09
C ARG A 234 4.45 -15.06 6.99
N GLN A 235 4.40 -15.24 8.31
CA GLN A 235 4.70 -14.17 9.26
C GLN A 235 6.21 -14.09 9.49
N ILE A 236 6.79 -13.01 9.01
CA ILE A 236 8.21 -12.70 9.10
C ILE A 236 8.46 -12.04 10.44
N SER A 237 9.41 -12.61 11.18
CA SER A 237 9.94 -12.06 12.43
C SER A 237 11.44 -12.31 12.47
N PRO A 238 12.26 -11.35 12.90
CA PRO A 238 13.70 -11.55 13.09
C PRO A 238 14.04 -12.68 14.05
N SER A 239 13.14 -12.98 14.99
CA SER A 239 13.36 -13.99 16.03
C SER A 239 13.26 -15.44 15.51
N SER A 240 12.51 -15.66 14.42
CA SER A 240 12.21 -16.99 13.88
C SER A 240 12.70 -17.20 12.45
N ALA A 241 13.06 -16.13 11.74
CA ALA A 241 13.52 -16.20 10.36
C ALA A 241 15.04 -16.16 10.23
N THR A 242 15.57 -16.74 9.15
CA THR A 242 17.00 -16.74 8.85
C THR A 242 17.37 -15.54 7.99
N SER A 243 18.36 -14.76 8.38
CA SER A 243 18.93 -13.69 7.54
C SER A 243 19.57 -14.29 6.28
N ILE A 244 19.21 -13.77 5.10
CA ILE A 244 19.69 -14.28 3.80
C ILE A 244 20.32 -13.21 2.90
N GLY A 245 20.32 -11.95 3.31
CA GLY A 245 20.86 -10.82 2.54
C GLY A 245 20.43 -9.49 3.14
N SER A 246 21.05 -8.39 2.76
CA SER A 246 20.69 -7.07 3.28
C SER A 246 21.20 -5.96 2.37
N SER A 247 20.60 -4.77 2.47
CA SER A 247 21.12 -3.55 1.87
C SER A 247 20.97 -2.39 2.84
N THR A 248 21.99 -1.55 2.95
CA THR A 248 21.90 -0.29 3.71
C THR A 248 21.55 0.83 2.75
N VAL A 249 20.49 1.55 3.06
CA VAL A 249 19.89 2.57 2.20
C VAL A 249 19.60 3.83 3.01
N THR A 250 19.48 4.96 2.31
CA THR A 250 18.95 6.19 2.91
C THR A 250 17.56 6.37 2.34
N ALA A 251 16.54 6.11 3.15
CA ALA A 251 15.14 6.33 2.79
C ALA A 251 14.82 7.82 2.98
N THR A 252 14.50 8.51 1.91
CA THR A 252 14.11 9.93 1.95
C THR A 252 12.60 10.03 1.79
N PRO A 253 11.88 10.86 2.57
CA PRO A 253 10.44 11.05 2.38
C PRO A 253 10.09 11.55 0.97
N ASN A 254 8.81 11.42 0.59
CA ASN A 254 8.14 11.83 -0.66
C ASN A 254 8.03 10.78 -1.78
N ILE A 255 8.98 9.86 -1.94
CA ILE A 255 8.96 8.91 -3.06
C ILE A 255 9.37 7.51 -2.58
N PRO A 256 8.47 6.51 -2.66
CA PRO A 256 8.80 5.13 -2.35
C PRO A 256 9.99 4.61 -3.17
N ASP A 257 10.91 3.92 -2.48
CA ASP A 257 12.08 3.29 -3.08
C ASP A 257 11.79 1.83 -3.45
N LEU A 258 11.98 1.47 -4.73
CA LEU A 258 12.03 0.06 -5.13
C LEU A 258 13.47 -0.47 -5.04
N LEU A 259 13.73 -1.31 -4.05
CA LEU A 259 15.04 -1.89 -3.83
C LEU A 259 15.15 -3.26 -4.48
N THR A 260 16.33 -3.59 -5.01
CA THR A 260 16.67 -4.94 -5.46
C THR A 260 17.86 -5.46 -4.64
N ILE A 261 17.62 -6.45 -3.78
CA ILE A 261 18.60 -6.92 -2.80
C ILE A 261 19.07 -8.34 -3.15
N TRP A 262 20.38 -8.57 -3.13
CA TRP A 262 20.95 -9.91 -3.27
C TRP A 262 20.62 -10.77 -2.07
N ILE A 263 20.19 -12.01 -2.32
CA ILE A 263 19.92 -13.00 -1.31
C ILE A 263 20.59 -14.33 -1.63
N ALA A 264 21.00 -15.06 -0.60
CA ALA A 264 21.57 -16.41 -0.70
C ALA A 264 20.66 -17.42 -0.01
N LEU A 265 20.07 -18.33 -0.78
CA LEU A 265 19.27 -19.41 -0.20
C LEU A 265 20.20 -20.46 0.44
N PRO A 266 19.94 -20.94 1.66
CA PRO A 266 20.74 -22.00 2.26
C PRO A 266 20.76 -23.28 1.40
N SER A 267 21.90 -23.96 1.34
CA SER A 267 22.02 -25.26 0.65
C SER A 267 21.36 -26.40 1.44
N THR A 268 21.05 -26.17 2.71
CA THR A 268 20.41 -27.10 3.65
C THR A 268 18.88 -27.16 3.52
N LEU A 269 18.28 -26.32 2.67
CA LEU A 269 16.83 -26.31 2.47
C LEU A 269 16.32 -27.65 1.94
N LYS A 270 15.13 -28.03 2.39
CA LYS A 270 14.50 -29.30 2.01
C LYS A 270 13.78 -29.15 0.67
N SER A 271 14.31 -29.84 -0.36
CA SER A 271 13.66 -29.98 -1.66
C SER A 271 12.20 -30.40 -1.54
N GLY A 272 11.33 -29.78 -2.34
CA GLY A 272 9.89 -29.95 -2.34
C GLY A 272 9.13 -29.08 -1.31
N SER A 273 9.83 -28.42 -0.38
CA SER A 273 9.20 -27.57 0.64
C SER A 273 9.04 -26.12 0.14
N THR A 274 8.03 -25.43 0.67
CA THR A 274 7.82 -24.00 0.44
C THR A 274 8.35 -23.21 1.63
N TYR A 275 9.07 -22.14 1.35
CA TYR A 275 9.53 -21.14 2.31
C TYR A 275 9.03 -19.76 1.86
N TYR A 276 9.14 -18.76 2.72
CA TYR A 276 8.77 -17.38 2.43
C TYR A 276 10.01 -16.50 2.51
N ILE A 277 10.24 -15.71 1.46
CA ILE A 277 11.18 -14.59 1.53
C ILE A 277 10.45 -13.42 2.18
N GLY A 278 11.10 -12.76 3.12
CA GLY A 278 10.60 -11.55 3.77
C GLY A 278 11.62 -10.44 3.77
N ALA A 279 11.15 -9.24 4.08
CA ALA A 279 11.99 -8.08 4.34
C ALA A 279 11.63 -7.48 5.70
N GLY A 280 12.59 -6.80 6.31
CA GLY A 280 12.37 -5.93 7.44
C GLY A 280 13.29 -4.72 7.40
N VAL A 281 12.78 -3.57 7.80
CA VAL A 281 13.56 -2.35 8.04
C VAL A 281 13.58 -2.06 9.54
N ASP A 282 14.58 -1.31 10.00
CA ASP A 282 14.85 -1.05 11.41
C ASP A 282 14.78 -2.30 12.31
N ALA A 283 15.33 -3.41 11.83
CA ALA A 283 15.14 -4.68 12.51
C ALA A 283 15.75 -4.77 13.93
N THR A 284 16.51 -3.75 14.33
CA THR A 284 17.07 -3.57 15.67
C THR A 284 16.19 -2.75 16.61
N GLY A 285 15.09 -2.15 16.13
CA GLY A 285 14.20 -1.27 16.90
C GLY A 285 14.94 -0.05 17.43
N THR A 286 15.78 0.55 16.59
CA THR A 286 16.65 1.68 16.97
C THR A 286 16.04 3.03 16.64
N LEU A 287 15.21 3.08 15.60
CA LEU A 287 14.36 4.22 15.31
C LEU A 287 13.12 4.09 16.21
N THR A 288 12.62 5.19 16.75
CA THR A 288 11.33 5.19 17.44
C THR A 288 10.28 5.61 16.44
N GLU A 289 9.38 4.69 16.12
CA GLU A 289 8.42 4.87 15.03
C GLU A 289 7.00 4.95 15.57
N VAL A 290 6.10 5.61 14.83
CA VAL A 290 4.68 5.66 15.22
C VAL A 290 3.97 4.33 14.94
N ASN A 291 4.53 3.51 14.06
CA ASN A 291 4.07 2.18 13.75
C ASN A 291 5.27 1.25 13.59
N GLU A 292 5.28 0.13 14.31
CA GLU A 292 6.34 -0.87 14.25
C GLU A 292 5.87 -2.15 13.51
N ASP A 293 4.57 -2.24 13.21
CA ASP A 293 3.98 -3.44 12.61
C ASP A 293 4.19 -3.49 11.08
N ASN A 294 4.38 -2.33 10.44
CA ASN A 294 4.68 -2.15 9.01
C ASN A 294 6.18 -2.28 8.67
N ASN A 295 7.03 -2.46 9.68
CA ASN A 295 8.47 -2.67 9.51
C ASN A 295 8.82 -4.03 8.92
N TYR A 296 7.87 -4.96 8.81
CA TYR A 296 8.09 -6.30 8.26
C TYR A 296 7.01 -6.73 7.29
N THR A 297 7.41 -7.46 6.25
CA THR A 297 6.49 -8.03 5.26
C THR A 297 7.07 -9.33 4.70
N TYR A 298 6.21 -10.27 4.31
CA TYR A 298 6.64 -11.33 3.38
C TYR A 298 6.53 -10.80 1.95
N LEU A 299 7.46 -11.21 1.09
CA LEU A 299 7.52 -10.77 -0.30
C LEU A 299 6.90 -11.79 -1.25
N ALA A 300 7.27 -13.06 -1.09
CA ALA A 300 6.77 -14.14 -1.92
C ALA A 300 7.05 -15.50 -1.29
N ALA A 301 6.27 -16.50 -1.71
CA ALA A 301 6.58 -17.90 -1.45
C ALA A 301 7.62 -18.41 -2.45
N VAL A 302 8.50 -19.31 -2.00
CA VAL A 302 9.50 -19.97 -2.83
C VAL A 302 9.49 -21.47 -2.57
N LYS A 303 9.17 -22.24 -3.60
CA LYS A 303 9.25 -23.69 -3.61
C LYS A 303 10.65 -24.14 -4.01
N ILE A 304 11.27 -24.96 -3.15
CA ILE A 304 12.66 -25.40 -3.33
C ILE A 304 12.71 -26.66 -4.20
N LYS A 305 13.58 -26.64 -5.21
CA LYS A 305 14.00 -27.82 -5.98
C LYS A 305 15.27 -28.42 -5.38
#